data_AF-A0A8J6XMF5-F1
#
_entry.id   AF-A0A8J6XMF5-F1
#
_cell.length_a   1.000
_cell.length_b   1.000
_cell.length_c   1.000
_cell.angle_alpha   90.00
_cell.angle_beta   90.00
_cell.angle_gamma   90.00
#
_symmetry.space_group_name_H-M   'P 1'
#
loop_
_entity.id
_entity.type
_entity.pdbx_description
1 polymer ?
#
loop_
_entity_poly.entity_id
_entity_poly.type
_entity_poly.pdbx_seq_one_letter_code
_entity_poly.pdbx_strand_id
1 'polypeptide(L)'
;MTVNGKQEKITANHLIQAAWDHLIKLTDDYRKDSNRKFSQGEFQKVVVAYPTIAPPLVRKQVKQLVEDLGIKEVQIIDEATAVVIFHLLREFWDGLNIDMEYFKTRCRREGRNWSQNVLVLDIDEGTTDLALIKLTLEDITPSFKDSKDRGLGGRYYQITPKLLGSSGHLQLGGELITKKGRGQEAEGSM
;
A
#
# COMPACT_ATOMS: atom_id res chain seq x y z
N MET A 1 6.52 -30.21 -13.48
CA MET A 1 7.83 -30.48 -12.85
C MET A 1 7.76 -31.85 -12.22
N THR A 2 8.83 -32.64 -12.27
CA THR A 2 8.85 -33.99 -11.67
C THR A 2 9.34 -33.87 -10.24
N VAL A 3 8.49 -34.17 -9.26
CA VAL A 3 8.88 -34.34 -7.85
C VAL A 3 8.70 -35.82 -7.54
N ASN A 4 9.76 -36.49 -7.10
CA ASN A 4 9.74 -37.92 -6.73
C ASN A 4 9.13 -38.87 -7.79
N GLY A 5 9.40 -38.62 -9.08
CA GLY A 5 8.98 -39.51 -10.17
C GLY A 5 7.48 -39.45 -10.53
N LYS A 6 6.67 -38.63 -9.86
CA LYS A 6 5.29 -38.32 -10.28
C LYS A 6 5.24 -36.97 -10.99
N GLN A 7 4.53 -36.94 -12.13
CA GLN A 7 4.18 -35.68 -12.76
C GLN A 7 3.03 -35.04 -11.97
N GLU A 8 3.35 -34.03 -11.19
CA GLU A 8 2.34 -33.17 -10.56
C GLU A 8 2.15 -31.89 -11.37
N LYS A 9 0.88 -31.52 -11.57
CA LYS A 9 0.51 -30.29 -12.23
C LYS A 9 0.62 -29.14 -11.23
N ILE A 10 1.72 -28.41 -11.28
CA ILE A 10 1.91 -27.18 -10.52
C ILE A 10 1.18 -26.04 -11.25
N THR A 11 0.35 -25.30 -10.52
CA THR A 11 -0.37 -24.13 -11.04
C THR A 11 0.38 -22.85 -10.67
N ALA A 12 0.07 -21.73 -11.32
CA ALA A 12 0.61 -20.42 -10.92
C ALA A 12 0.29 -20.10 -9.45
N ASN A 13 -0.90 -20.47 -8.97
CA ASN A 13 -1.31 -20.28 -7.58
C ASN A 13 -0.41 -21.03 -6.60
N HIS A 14 0.01 -22.26 -6.91
CA HIS A 14 0.96 -23.00 -6.09
C HIS A 14 2.32 -22.29 -6.00
N LEU A 15 2.78 -21.70 -7.10
CA LEU A 15 4.05 -20.95 -7.12
C LEU A 15 3.94 -19.66 -6.29
N ILE A 16 2.85 -18.90 -6.46
CA ILE A 16 2.60 -17.66 -5.71
C ILE A 16 2.50 -17.96 -4.20
N GLN A 17 1.76 -19.00 -3.82
CA GLN A 17 1.60 -19.40 -2.44
C GLN A 17 2.93 -19.83 -1.81
N ALA A 18 3.76 -20.61 -2.53
CA ALA A 18 5.09 -20.98 -2.06
C ALA A 18 6.02 -19.76 -1.90
N ALA A 19 5.91 -18.76 -2.78
CA ALA A 19 6.68 -17.52 -2.66
C ALA A 19 6.28 -16.72 -1.41
N TRP A 20 4.97 -16.60 -1.12
CA TRP A 20 4.50 -15.96 0.10
C TRP A 20 4.90 -16.72 1.37
N ASP A 21 4.78 -18.04 1.38
CA ASP A 21 5.25 -18.88 2.49
C ASP A 21 6.73 -18.62 2.79
N HIS A 22 7.56 -18.56 1.74
CA HIS A 22 8.98 -18.25 1.88
C HIS A 22 9.22 -16.85 2.47
N LEU A 23 8.50 -15.82 1.99
CA LEU A 23 8.63 -14.45 2.54
C LEU A 23 8.18 -14.35 4.00
N ILE A 24 7.11 -15.07 4.37
CA ILE A 24 6.62 -15.13 5.76
C ILE A 24 7.68 -15.80 6.64
N LYS A 25 8.27 -16.92 6.21
CA LYS A 25 9.36 -17.59 6.95
C LYS A 25 10.57 -16.69 7.14
N LEU A 26 11.04 -16.04 6.07
CA LEU A 26 12.14 -15.07 6.16
C LEU A 26 11.85 -13.95 7.16
N THR A 27 10.62 -13.44 7.16
CA THR A 27 10.19 -12.38 8.08
C THR A 27 10.12 -12.88 9.52
N ASP A 28 9.60 -14.09 9.73
CA ASP A 28 9.49 -14.71 11.04
C ASP A 28 10.87 -15.02 11.64
N ASP A 29 11.79 -15.56 10.83
CA ASP A 29 13.18 -15.81 11.20
C ASP A 29 13.90 -14.51 11.56
N TYR A 30 13.75 -13.47 10.72
CA TYR A 30 14.34 -12.15 10.98
C TYR A 30 13.88 -11.55 12.31
N ARG A 31 12.59 -11.73 12.64
CA ARG A 31 11.97 -11.19 13.85
C ARG A 31 12.35 -11.98 15.10
N LYS A 32 12.51 -13.31 14.98
CA LYS A 32 12.85 -14.25 16.06
C LYS A 32 14.35 -14.36 16.35
N ASP A 33 15.20 -13.81 15.48
CA ASP A 33 16.64 -13.72 15.71
C ASP A 33 16.92 -13.16 17.13
N SER A 34 17.55 -13.98 17.96
CA SER A 34 17.79 -13.69 19.38
C SER A 34 18.69 -12.47 19.62
N ASN A 35 19.44 -12.05 18.60
CA ASN A 35 20.25 -10.84 18.64
C ASN A 35 19.42 -9.56 18.38
N ARG A 36 18.14 -9.68 18.03
CA ARG A 36 17.26 -8.57 17.63
C ARG A 36 15.98 -8.59 18.48
N LYS A 37 15.68 -7.48 19.15
CA LYS A 37 14.48 -7.36 20.01
C LYS A 37 13.32 -6.69 19.27
N PHE A 38 12.85 -7.27 18.16
CA PHE A 38 11.70 -6.70 17.43
C PHE A 38 10.38 -7.12 18.06
N SER A 39 10.06 -8.42 18.04
CA SER A 39 8.76 -8.92 18.49
C SER A 39 8.84 -10.41 18.80
N GLN A 40 8.14 -10.86 19.84
CA GLN A 40 8.03 -12.27 20.25
C GLN A 40 6.63 -12.80 19.96
N GLY A 41 6.46 -14.12 19.87
CA GLY A 41 5.15 -14.78 19.67
C GLY A 41 4.88 -15.21 18.22
N GLU A 42 3.65 -15.61 17.90
CA GLU A 42 3.25 -16.05 16.56
C GLU A 42 3.03 -14.88 15.60
N PHE A 43 3.26 -15.11 14.31
CA PHE A 43 2.90 -14.17 13.25
C PHE A 43 1.38 -14.20 13.04
N GLN A 44 0.66 -13.15 13.45
CA GLN A 44 -0.81 -13.19 13.49
C GLN A 44 -1.51 -12.51 12.31
N LYS A 45 -0.91 -11.47 11.75
CA LYS A 45 -1.60 -10.56 10.84
C LYS A 45 -0.73 -10.19 9.65
N VAL A 46 -1.29 -10.31 8.44
CA VAL A 46 -0.70 -9.80 7.19
C VAL A 46 -1.65 -8.77 6.58
N VAL A 47 -1.09 -7.69 6.06
CA VAL A 47 -1.77 -6.79 5.12
C VAL A 47 -1.14 -7.01 3.75
N VAL A 48 -1.93 -7.45 2.78
CA VAL A 48 -1.47 -7.77 1.43
C VAL A 48 -1.92 -6.68 0.47
N ALA A 49 -0.95 -6.03 -0.18
CA ALA A 49 -1.23 -5.13 -1.29
C ALA A 49 -1.58 -5.94 -2.55
N TYR A 50 -2.57 -5.49 -3.31
CA TYR A 50 -2.91 -6.04 -4.62
C TYR A 50 -2.96 -4.93 -5.68
N PRO A 51 -2.77 -5.24 -6.97
CA PRO A 51 -2.74 -4.24 -8.03
C PRO A 51 -4.03 -3.41 -8.03
N THR A 52 -3.92 -2.09 -8.14
CA THR A 52 -5.04 -1.18 -7.89
C THR A 52 -6.22 -1.40 -8.85
N ILE A 53 -5.91 -1.77 -10.10
CA ILE A 53 -6.91 -2.07 -11.13
C ILE A 53 -7.42 -3.52 -11.11
N ALA A 54 -6.94 -4.37 -10.19
CA ALA A 54 -7.31 -5.77 -10.15
C ALA A 54 -8.82 -5.94 -9.89
N PRO A 55 -9.52 -6.84 -10.63
CA PRO A 55 -10.94 -7.07 -10.43
C PRO A 55 -11.22 -7.77 -9.10
N PRO A 56 -12.45 -7.68 -8.56
CA PRO A 56 -12.81 -8.27 -7.26
C PRO A 56 -12.47 -9.75 -7.10
N LEU A 57 -12.54 -10.53 -8.19
CA LEU A 57 -12.19 -11.95 -8.18
C LEU A 57 -10.71 -12.17 -7.82
N VAL A 58 -9.80 -11.41 -8.43
CA VAL A 58 -8.35 -11.50 -8.16
C VAL A 58 -8.06 -11.14 -6.71
N ARG A 59 -8.72 -10.10 -6.17
CA ARG A 59 -8.58 -9.68 -4.77
C ARG A 59 -8.95 -10.81 -3.80
N LYS A 60 -10.06 -11.51 -4.08
CA LYS A 60 -10.51 -12.67 -3.30
C LYS A 60 -9.51 -13.83 -3.41
N GLN A 61 -8.99 -14.09 -4.60
CA GLN A 61 -8.00 -15.16 -4.82
C GLN A 61 -6.69 -14.88 -4.07
N VAL A 62 -6.15 -13.66 -4.16
CA VAL A 62 -4.95 -13.24 -3.42
C VAL A 62 -5.16 -13.43 -1.91
N LYS A 63 -6.29 -12.97 -1.38
CA LYS A 63 -6.63 -13.14 0.03
C LYS A 63 -6.64 -14.62 0.44
N GLN A 64 -7.37 -15.45 -0.31
CA GLN A 64 -7.50 -16.87 -0.01
C GLN A 64 -6.15 -17.60 0.01
N LEU A 65 -5.29 -17.33 -0.99
CA LEU A 65 -3.98 -17.96 -1.09
C LEU A 65 -3.09 -17.70 0.13
N VAL A 66 -3.21 -16.51 0.76
CA VAL A 66 -2.47 -16.16 1.98
C VAL A 66 -3.16 -16.72 3.23
N GLU A 67 -4.49 -16.74 3.28
CA GLU A 67 -5.24 -17.38 4.37
C GLU A 67 -4.92 -18.89 4.44
N ASP A 68 -4.79 -19.55 3.31
CA ASP A 68 -4.43 -20.97 3.18
C ASP A 68 -3.03 -21.30 3.74
N LEU A 69 -2.18 -20.29 4.00
CA LEU A 69 -0.90 -20.45 4.69
C LEU A 69 -1.04 -20.53 6.23
N GLY A 70 -2.26 -20.45 6.76
CA GLY A 70 -2.54 -20.56 8.19
C GLY A 70 -2.41 -19.24 8.97
N ILE A 71 -2.38 -18.10 8.29
CA ILE A 71 -2.36 -16.77 8.92
C ILE A 71 -3.75 -16.44 9.47
N LYS A 72 -3.81 -16.02 10.75
CA LYS A 72 -5.07 -15.78 11.47
C LYS A 72 -5.86 -14.59 10.94
N GLU A 73 -5.19 -13.49 10.61
CA GLU A 73 -5.82 -12.27 10.11
C GLU A 73 -5.16 -11.80 8.81
N VAL A 74 -5.88 -11.93 7.69
CA VAL A 74 -5.44 -11.42 6.39
C VAL A 74 -6.32 -10.24 5.97
N GLN A 75 -5.71 -9.07 5.84
CA GLN A 75 -6.32 -7.89 5.27
C GLN A 75 -5.77 -7.64 3.87
N ILE A 76 -6.62 -7.12 2.99
CA ILE A 76 -6.22 -6.73 1.63
C ILE A 76 -6.37 -5.23 1.48
N ILE A 77 -5.42 -4.61 0.78
CA ILE A 77 -5.41 -3.19 0.48
C ILE A 77 -4.99 -3.01 -0.98
N ASP A 78 -5.58 -2.04 -1.69
CA ASP A 78 -5.03 -1.69 -3.00
C ASP A 78 -3.67 -1.01 -2.84
N GLU A 79 -2.78 -1.27 -3.78
CA GLU A 79 -1.41 -0.77 -3.80
C GLU A 79 -1.34 0.75 -3.74
N ALA A 80 -2.17 1.46 -4.50
CA ALA A 80 -2.20 2.92 -4.47
C ALA A 80 -2.53 3.47 -3.07
N THR A 81 -3.50 2.85 -2.37
CA THR A 81 -3.80 3.23 -0.99
C THR A 81 -2.64 2.91 -0.04
N ALA A 82 -1.96 1.78 -0.20
CA ALA A 82 -0.76 1.45 0.58
C ALA A 82 0.36 2.48 0.39
N VAL A 83 0.61 2.90 -0.86
CA VAL A 83 1.58 3.94 -1.23
C VAL A 83 1.22 5.28 -0.56
N VAL A 84 -0.05 5.67 -0.60
CA VAL A 84 -0.51 6.91 0.06
C VAL A 84 -0.31 6.84 1.58
N ILE A 85 -0.64 5.71 2.22
CA ILE A 85 -0.41 5.54 3.66
C ILE A 85 1.08 5.64 3.97
N PHE A 86 1.94 4.99 3.20
CA PHE A 86 3.39 5.07 3.38
C PHE A 86 3.91 6.50 3.22
N HIS A 87 3.44 7.22 2.21
CA HIS A 87 3.81 8.62 1.99
C HIS A 87 3.41 9.49 3.19
N LEU A 88 2.20 9.33 3.70
CA LEU A 88 1.73 10.05 4.90
C LEU A 88 2.55 9.71 6.13
N LEU A 89 2.84 8.42 6.37
CA LEU A 89 3.69 8.00 7.48
C LEU A 89 5.06 8.67 7.40
N ARG A 90 5.65 8.76 6.21
CA ARG A 90 6.92 9.48 6.00
C ARG A 90 6.80 10.98 6.24
N GLU A 91 5.72 11.61 5.79
CA GLU A 91 5.46 13.04 6.03
C GLU A 91 5.30 13.34 7.53
N PHE A 92 4.74 12.43 8.34
CA PHE A 92 4.53 12.65 9.78
C PHE A 92 5.65 12.14 10.71
N TRP A 93 6.60 11.34 10.20
CA TRP A 93 7.65 10.73 11.01
C TRP A 93 8.81 11.68 11.34
N ASP A 94 8.84 12.86 10.72
CA ASP A 94 9.85 13.92 10.93
C ASP A 94 9.88 14.44 12.38
N GLY A 95 8.75 14.35 13.10
CA GLY A 95 8.68 14.61 14.54
C GLY A 95 8.51 16.09 14.91
N LEU A 96 8.47 16.99 13.93
CA LEU A 96 8.04 18.37 14.14
C LEU A 96 6.51 18.39 14.02
N ASN A 97 5.78 18.74 15.09
CA ASN A 97 4.31 18.89 15.10
C ASN A 97 3.73 19.85 14.01
N ILE A 98 4.58 20.42 13.17
CA ILE A 98 4.29 21.24 11.99
C ILE A 98 3.66 20.39 10.88
N ASP A 99 3.94 19.08 10.79
CA ASP A 99 3.54 18.23 9.66
C ASP A 99 2.02 18.12 9.48
N MET A 100 1.25 18.04 10.58
CA MET A 100 -0.21 18.04 10.51
C MET A 100 -0.78 19.39 10.09
N GLU A 101 -0.21 20.49 10.55
CA GLU A 101 -0.65 21.82 10.12
C GLU A 101 -0.28 22.06 8.65
N TYR A 102 0.89 21.59 8.21
CA TYR A 102 1.31 21.59 6.82
C TYR A 102 0.34 20.77 5.94
N PHE A 103 -0.04 19.55 6.37
CA PHE A 103 -1.06 18.75 5.70
C PHE A 103 -2.37 19.53 5.52
N LYS A 104 -2.83 20.23 6.56
CA LYS A 104 -4.07 21.03 6.51
C LYS A 104 -3.99 22.20 5.52
N THR A 105 -2.81 22.80 5.29
CA THR A 105 -2.67 23.91 4.34
C THR A 105 -2.98 23.52 2.89
N ARG A 106 -2.78 22.24 2.54
CA ARG A 106 -3.09 21.67 1.22
C ARG A 106 -4.53 21.16 1.10
N CYS A 107 -5.30 21.21 2.18
CA CYS A 107 -6.64 20.64 2.25
C CYS A 107 -7.74 21.68 2.11
N ARG A 108 -8.86 21.25 1.53
CA ARG A 108 -10.15 21.92 1.68
C ARG A 108 -10.74 21.59 3.05
N ARG A 109 -11.10 22.61 3.83
CA ARG A 109 -11.73 22.46 5.15
C ARG A 109 -13.26 22.51 5.06
N GLU A 110 -13.93 21.54 5.67
CA GLU A 110 -15.38 21.50 5.85
C GLU A 110 -15.70 21.06 7.29
N GLY A 111 -16.15 22.01 8.13
CA GLY A 111 -16.35 21.75 9.56
C GLY A 111 -15.06 21.30 10.25
N ARG A 112 -15.08 20.09 10.81
CA ARG A 112 -13.93 19.43 11.48
C ARG A 112 -13.10 18.53 10.54
N ASN A 113 -13.37 18.59 9.24
CA ASN A 113 -12.72 17.74 8.25
C ASN A 113 -11.81 18.57 7.33
N TRP A 114 -10.65 18.03 7.02
CA TRP A 114 -9.73 18.53 6.01
C TRP A 114 -9.57 17.45 4.96
N SER A 115 -9.79 17.77 3.69
CA SER A 115 -9.64 16.79 2.61
C SER A 115 -8.84 17.32 1.43
N GLN A 116 -8.07 16.42 0.83
CA GLN A 116 -7.33 16.65 -0.41
C GLN A 116 -7.44 15.43 -1.31
N ASN A 117 -7.31 15.64 -2.61
CA ASN A 117 -7.22 14.56 -3.58
C ASN A 117 -5.74 14.32 -3.91
N VAL A 118 -5.33 13.06 -3.85
CA VAL A 118 -3.98 12.60 -4.21
C VAL A 118 -4.11 11.74 -5.46
N LEU A 119 -3.27 12.04 -6.45
CA LEU A 119 -3.13 11.22 -7.64
C LEU A 119 -1.90 10.33 -7.47
N VAL A 120 -2.09 9.03 -7.50
CA VAL A 120 -1.01 8.04 -7.49
C VAL A 120 -0.81 7.57 -8.92
N LEU A 121 0.43 7.65 -9.39
CA LEU A 121 0.88 7.08 -10.64
C LEU A 121 1.91 6.02 -10.31
N ASP A 122 1.56 4.78 -10.58
CA ASP A 122 2.39 3.61 -10.36
C ASP A 122 2.85 3.05 -11.70
N ILE A 123 4.16 2.96 -11.91
CA ILE A 123 4.76 2.55 -13.18
C ILE A 123 5.74 1.42 -12.90
N ASP A 124 5.29 0.21 -13.19
CA ASP A 124 6.07 -1.00 -13.10
C ASP A 124 6.55 -1.46 -14.48
N GLU A 125 7.38 -2.49 -14.52
CA GLU A 125 7.95 -3.05 -15.76
C GLU A 125 6.88 -3.48 -16.78
N GLY A 126 5.69 -3.88 -16.33
CA GLY A 126 4.60 -4.37 -17.18
C GLY A 126 3.30 -3.58 -17.14
N THR A 127 3.12 -2.66 -16.19
CA THR A 127 1.84 -2.00 -15.91
C THR A 127 2.02 -0.53 -15.60
N THR A 128 1.03 0.27 -15.97
CA THR A 128 0.91 1.64 -15.48
C THR A 128 -0.47 1.81 -14.89
N ASP A 129 -0.53 2.03 -13.60
CA ASP A 129 -1.75 2.22 -12.83
C ASP A 129 -1.85 3.67 -12.36
N LEU A 130 -3.04 4.23 -12.52
CA LEU A 130 -3.40 5.56 -12.07
C LEU A 130 -4.55 5.43 -11.08
N ALA A 131 -4.42 6.07 -9.92
CA ALA A 131 -5.46 6.06 -8.89
C ALA A 131 -5.68 7.45 -8.32
N LEU A 132 -6.95 7.86 -8.23
CA LEU A 132 -7.35 9.06 -7.53
C LEU A 132 -7.86 8.69 -6.14
N ILE A 133 -7.20 9.19 -5.10
CA ILE A 133 -7.52 8.90 -3.71
C ILE A 133 -7.93 10.19 -3.01
N LYS A 134 -9.07 10.18 -2.33
CA LYS A 134 -9.44 11.24 -1.39
C LYS A 134 -8.85 10.91 -0.03
N LEU A 135 -8.00 11.78 0.47
CA LEU A 135 -7.58 11.78 1.87
C LEU A 135 -8.50 12.68 2.68
N THR A 136 -8.99 12.16 3.80
CA THR A 136 -9.77 12.95 4.76
C THR A 136 -9.12 12.83 6.14
N LEU A 137 -8.74 13.97 6.71
CA LEU A 137 -8.32 14.12 8.10
C LEU A 137 -9.52 14.67 8.88
N GLU A 138 -10.00 13.92 9.87
CA GLU A 138 -11.09 14.32 10.76
C GLU A 138 -10.56 14.56 12.18
N ASP A 139 -10.93 15.69 12.78
CA ASP A 139 -10.72 15.93 14.21
C ASP A 139 -11.79 15.18 15.03
N ILE A 140 -11.38 14.03 15.57
CA ILE A 140 -12.20 13.15 16.40
C ILE A 140 -11.97 13.41 17.91
N THR A 141 -11.37 14.55 18.26
CA THR A 141 -11.13 14.90 19.68
C THR A 141 -12.46 14.88 20.44
N PRO A 142 -12.57 14.11 21.53
CA PRO A 142 -13.79 14.06 22.34
C PRO A 142 -14.18 15.44 22.85
N SER A 143 -15.49 15.73 22.86
CA SER A 143 -16.02 16.91 23.54
C SER A 143 -16.03 16.64 25.04
N PHE A 144 -14.99 17.10 25.75
CA PHE A 144 -14.94 17.02 27.20
C PHE A 144 -16.01 17.93 27.80
N LYS A 145 -16.97 17.36 28.55
CA LYS A 145 -18.07 18.09 29.20
C LYS A 145 -17.60 18.91 30.41
N ASP A 146 -16.53 18.47 31.08
CA ASP A 146 -15.97 19.13 32.27
C ASP A 146 -14.52 19.56 32.03
N SER A 147 -14.19 20.79 32.42
CA SER A 147 -12.88 21.43 32.19
C SER A 147 -11.71 20.75 32.91
N LYS A 148 -11.98 19.74 33.75
CA LYS A 148 -11.00 19.02 34.58
C LYS A 148 -10.39 17.80 33.89
N ASP A 149 -10.95 17.35 32.76
CA ASP A 149 -10.54 16.12 32.08
C ASP A 149 -9.97 16.37 30.67
N ARG A 150 -9.20 17.45 30.51
CA ARG A 150 -8.62 17.83 29.20
C ARG A 150 -7.30 17.11 28.88
N GLY A 151 -6.81 16.24 29.75
CA GLY A 151 -5.46 15.67 29.65
C GLY A 151 -4.40 16.75 29.41
N LEU A 152 -3.42 16.46 28.55
CA LEU A 152 -2.40 17.43 28.11
C LEU A 152 -2.88 18.40 27.01
N GLY A 153 -4.19 18.43 26.68
CA GLY A 153 -4.73 19.31 25.65
C GLY A 153 -4.45 18.89 24.20
N GLY A 154 -4.11 17.61 23.98
CA GLY A 154 -3.87 17.05 22.64
C GLY A 154 -5.12 16.93 21.78
N ARG A 155 -4.92 16.78 20.47
CA ARG A 155 -6.00 16.49 19.51
C ARG A 155 -5.84 15.09 18.93
N TYR A 156 -6.97 14.43 18.72
CA TYR A 156 -7.03 13.14 18.06
C TYR A 156 -7.52 13.34 16.64
N TYR A 157 -6.71 12.87 15.68
CA TYR A 157 -7.09 12.92 14.28
C TYR A 157 -7.20 11.51 13.71
N GLN A 158 -8.20 11.32 12.86
CA GLN A 158 -8.34 10.12 12.04
C GLN A 158 -8.06 10.48 10.58
N ILE A 159 -7.14 9.75 9.95
CA ILE A 159 -6.90 9.86 8.51
C ILE A 159 -7.58 8.68 7.82
N THR A 160 -8.42 9.00 6.84
CA THR A 160 -9.16 8.00 6.05
C THR A 160 -8.85 8.19 4.57
N PRO A 161 -8.11 7.26 3.94
CA PRO A 161 -8.00 7.21 2.49
C PRO A 161 -9.24 6.56 1.86
N LYS A 162 -9.69 7.12 0.73
CA LYS A 162 -10.78 6.55 -0.07
C LYS A 162 -10.42 6.59 -1.55
N LEU A 163 -10.31 5.42 -2.18
CA LEU A 163 -10.18 5.30 -3.62
C LEU A 163 -11.44 5.85 -4.31
N LEU A 164 -11.28 6.90 -5.12
CA LEU A 164 -12.36 7.53 -5.89
C LEU A 164 -12.50 6.91 -7.28
N GLY A 165 -11.40 6.45 -7.85
CA GLY A 165 -11.35 5.80 -9.15
C GLY A 165 -9.93 5.37 -9.48
N SER A 166 -9.80 4.34 -10.32
CA SER A 166 -8.54 3.89 -10.86
C SER A 166 -8.67 3.50 -12.33
N SER A 167 -7.58 3.61 -13.06
CA SER A 167 -7.45 3.21 -14.46
C SER A 167 -6.01 2.73 -14.68
N GLY A 168 -5.78 1.90 -15.68
CA GLY A 168 -4.43 1.47 -16.01
C GLY A 168 -4.39 0.72 -17.33
N HIS A 169 -3.19 0.49 -17.82
CA HIS A 169 -2.97 -0.28 -19.04
C HIS A 169 -1.99 -1.41 -18.77
N LEU A 170 -2.37 -2.62 -19.18
CA LEU A 170 -1.48 -3.76 -19.24
C LEU A 170 -0.53 -3.53 -20.44
N GLN A 171 0.78 -3.74 -20.26
CA GLN A 171 1.85 -3.72 -21.28
C GLN A 171 2.50 -2.36 -21.64
N LEU A 172 2.24 -1.25 -20.93
CA LEU A 172 2.83 0.06 -21.28
C LEU A 172 3.94 0.57 -20.36
N GLY A 173 4.24 -0.11 -19.25
CA GLY A 173 5.18 0.37 -18.24
C GLY A 173 6.64 0.41 -18.69
N GLY A 174 7.20 -0.69 -19.18
CA GLY A 174 8.59 -0.77 -19.65
C GLY A 174 8.84 -0.26 -21.08
N GLU A 175 7.86 -0.37 -21.98
CA GLU A 175 8.07 -0.05 -23.40
C GLU A 175 8.16 1.47 -23.68
N LEU A 176 7.46 2.31 -22.92
CA LEU A 176 7.46 3.76 -23.14
C LEU A 176 8.63 4.49 -22.44
N ILE A 177 9.15 3.95 -21.33
CA ILE A 177 10.34 4.52 -20.67
C ILE A 177 11.59 4.29 -21.53
N THR A 178 11.65 3.17 -22.27
CA THR A 178 12.85 2.79 -23.04
C THR A 178 12.89 3.40 -24.46
N LYS A 179 11.78 3.93 -25.00
CA LYS A 179 11.72 4.41 -26.40
C LYS A 179 12.06 5.89 -26.63
N LYS A 180 12.33 6.69 -25.60
CA LYS A 180 12.70 8.12 -25.76
C LYS A 180 14.20 8.40 -25.81
N GLY A 181 14.99 7.40 -26.24
CA GLY A 181 16.47 7.45 -26.27
C GLY A 181 17.14 7.23 -27.62
N ARG A 182 16.43 7.00 -28.73
CA ARG A 182 17.01 6.94 -30.08
C ARG A 182 16.03 7.41 -31.15
N GLY A 183 16.42 8.43 -31.91
CA GLY A 183 15.75 8.82 -33.15
C GLY A 183 15.39 10.29 -33.30
N GLN A 184 16.32 11.21 -33.03
CA GLN A 184 16.39 12.45 -33.82
C GLN A 184 17.70 12.41 -34.63
N GLU A 185 17.68 11.68 -35.74
CA GLU A 185 18.46 12.08 -36.90
C GLU A 185 17.44 12.63 -37.90
N ALA A 186 17.42 13.96 -37.97
CA ALA A 186 16.67 14.67 -38.98
C ALA A 186 17.37 14.45 -40.32
N GLU A 187 16.65 13.82 -41.24
CA GLU A 187 16.90 13.99 -42.67
C GLU A 187 16.83 15.49 -43.03
N GLY A 188 17.85 15.96 -43.74
CA GLY A 188 17.78 17.19 -44.52
C GLY A 188 18.93 18.17 -44.32
N SER A 189 19.94 18.11 -45.20
CA SER A 189 20.43 19.26 -45.99
C SER A 189 21.59 18.87 -46.91
N MET A 190 21.34 19.03 -48.22
CA MET A 190 22.23 19.16 -49.39
C MET A 190 23.22 18.04 -49.75
#